data_AF-A0A7G6Z0Q7-F1
#
_entry.id   AF-A0A7G6Z0Q7-F1
#
_cell.length_a   1.000
_cell.length_b   1.000
_cell.length_c   1.000
_cell.angle_alpha   90.00
_cell.angle_beta   90.00
_cell.angle_gamma   90.00
#
_symmetry.space_group_name_H-M   'P 1'
#
loop_
_entity.id
_entity.type
_entity.pdbx_description
1 polymer ?
#
loop_
_entity_poly.entity_id
_entity_poly.type
_entity_poly.pdbx_seq_one_letter_code
_entity_poly.pdbx_strand_id
1 'polypeptide(L)'
;MDVLADIGIPVASILVPTAIAIWLARAERKRGDESRYLERRRQAAEPVVLALAHFVSLDPLSEPMQPELRDLRGRIAVYRSSLRKSDLLSGDWLALRHVDGMRKWATAVDLIQESGGNPDAELIFNAVEPGHVWANETIELFSSWLAGVITDLDLQRDGARMLEQQRSDSISRSTAA
;
A
#
# COMPACT_ATOMS: atom_id res chain seq x y z
N MET A 1 -47.89 -47.28 11.82
CA MET A 1 -48.06 -45.98 12.48
C MET A 1 -46.67 -45.52 12.89
N ASP A 2 -46.06 -44.65 12.09
CA ASP A 2 -44.70 -44.16 12.30
C ASP A 2 -44.70 -42.98 13.28
N VAL A 3 -44.66 -43.31 14.57
CA VAL A 3 -44.55 -42.35 15.68
C VAL A 3 -43.27 -41.49 15.54
N LEU A 4 -42.25 -41.99 14.84
CA LEU A 4 -41.02 -41.26 14.54
C LEU A 4 -41.22 -40.16 13.48
N ALA A 5 -42.13 -40.35 12.52
CA ALA A 5 -42.43 -39.32 11.51
C ALA A 5 -43.28 -38.18 12.11
N ASP A 6 -44.20 -38.51 13.01
CA ASP A 6 -45.16 -37.56 13.58
C ASP A 6 -44.54 -36.59 14.61
N ILE A 7 -43.45 -37.01 15.27
CA ILE A 7 -42.68 -36.18 16.21
C ILE A 7 -41.52 -35.45 15.49
N GLY A 8 -40.92 -36.08 14.47
CA GLY A 8 -39.77 -35.52 13.75
C GLY A 8 -40.10 -34.25 12.95
N ILE A 9 -41.29 -34.20 12.33
CA ILE A 9 -41.74 -33.07 11.50
C ILE A 9 -41.90 -31.77 12.31
N PRO A 10 -42.60 -31.73 13.45
CA PRO A 10 -42.78 -30.49 14.23
C PRO A 10 -41.51 -30.03 14.96
N VAL A 11 -40.57 -30.92 15.29
CA VAL A 11 -39.28 -30.50 15.88
C VAL A 11 -38.35 -29.93 14.81
N ALA A 12 -38.32 -30.55 13.62
CA ALA A 12 -37.54 -30.05 12.49
C ALA A 12 -38.02 -28.67 12.00
N SER A 13 -39.33 -28.40 12.08
CA SER A 13 -39.91 -27.10 11.68
C SER A 13 -39.49 -25.93 12.58
N ILE A 14 -38.99 -26.21 13.80
CA ILE A 14 -38.42 -25.20 14.70
C ILE A 14 -36.90 -25.11 14.53
N LEU A 15 -36.21 -26.26 14.43
CA LEU A 15 -34.75 -26.31 14.36
C LEU A 15 -34.19 -25.76 13.05
N VAL A 16 -34.84 -26.04 11.90
CA VAL A 16 -34.35 -25.61 10.59
C VAL A 16 -34.40 -24.08 10.43
N PRO A 17 -35.53 -23.37 10.73
CA PRO A 17 -35.55 -21.91 10.66
C PRO A 17 -34.59 -21.24 11.65
N THR A 18 -34.45 -21.81 12.85
CA THR A 18 -33.51 -21.30 13.86
C THR A 18 -32.06 -21.42 13.40
N ALA A 19 -31.69 -22.57 12.81
CA ALA A 19 -30.36 -22.77 12.23
C ALA A 19 -30.09 -21.81 11.07
N ILE A 20 -31.07 -21.58 10.18
CA ILE A 20 -30.99 -20.62 9.07
C ILE A 20 -30.81 -19.19 9.61
N ALA A 21 -31.59 -18.79 10.62
CA ALA A 21 -31.49 -17.47 11.24
C ALA A 21 -30.13 -17.25 11.91
N ILE A 22 -29.59 -18.26 12.62
CA ILE A 22 -28.25 -18.20 13.22
C ILE A 22 -27.19 -18.09 12.12
N TRP A 23 -27.33 -18.84 11.02
CA TRP A 23 -26.39 -18.80 9.91
C TRP A 23 -26.39 -17.44 9.20
N LEU A 24 -27.57 -16.89 8.91
CA LEU A 24 -27.75 -15.53 8.37
C LEU A 24 -27.14 -14.49 9.31
N ALA A 25 -27.46 -14.53 10.61
CA ALA A 25 -26.91 -13.59 11.57
C ALA A 25 -25.37 -13.68 11.66
N ARG A 26 -24.80 -14.89 11.56
CA ARG A 26 -23.33 -15.07 11.51
C ARG A 26 -22.74 -14.54 10.21
N ALA A 27 -23.38 -14.80 9.07
CA ALA A 27 -22.95 -14.30 7.77
C ALA A 27 -22.99 -12.77 7.71
N GLU A 28 -24.03 -12.16 8.26
CA GLU A 28 -24.22 -10.71 8.33
C GLU A 28 -23.21 -10.04 9.27
N ARG A 29 -22.98 -10.61 10.46
CA ARG A 29 -21.92 -10.15 11.37
C ARG A 29 -20.54 -10.21 10.70
N LYS A 30 -20.22 -11.32 10.03
CA LYS A 30 -18.94 -11.48 9.31
C LYS A 30 -18.79 -10.43 8.19
N ARG A 31 -19.84 -10.17 7.41
CA ARG A 31 -19.84 -9.13 6.37
C ARG A 31 -19.70 -7.72 6.95
N GLY A 32 -20.38 -7.43 8.06
CA GLY A 32 -20.28 -6.15 8.75
C GLY A 32 -18.87 -5.90 9.33
N ASP A 33 -18.21 -6.92 9.84
CA ASP A 33 -16.84 -6.81 10.34
C ASP A 33 -15.81 -6.64 9.22
N GLU A 34 -16.06 -7.27 8.07
CA GLU A 34 -15.24 -7.11 6.88
C GLU A 34 -15.38 -5.72 6.27
N SER A 35 -16.62 -5.24 6.10
CA SER A 35 -16.89 -3.89 5.62
C SER A 35 -16.24 -2.82 6.50
N ARG A 36 -16.38 -2.95 7.83
CA ARG A 36 -15.73 -2.04 8.78
C ARG A 36 -14.20 -2.11 8.72
N TYR A 37 -13.64 -3.28 8.44
CA TYR A 37 -12.19 -3.42 8.24
C TYR A 37 -11.73 -2.70 6.97
N LEU A 38 -12.39 -2.94 5.85
CA LEU A 38 -12.06 -2.28 4.58
C LEU A 38 -12.16 -0.76 4.67
N GLU A 39 -13.17 -0.26 5.39
CA GLU A 39 -13.32 1.18 5.64
C GLU A 39 -12.15 1.74 6.46
N ARG A 40 -11.80 1.11 7.58
CA ARG A 40 -10.62 1.52 8.38
C ARG A 40 -9.33 1.47 7.57
N ARG A 41 -9.18 0.46 6.72
CA ARG A 41 -8.01 0.31 5.84
C ARG A 41 -7.91 1.48 4.86
N ARG A 42 -9.03 1.90 4.26
CA ARG A 42 -9.08 3.06 3.35
C ARG A 42 -8.77 4.37 4.08
N GLN A 43 -9.38 4.58 5.25
CA GLN A 43 -9.13 5.76 6.07
C GLN A 43 -7.66 5.84 6.53
N ALA A 44 -7.04 4.70 6.87
CA ALA A 44 -5.62 4.66 7.23
C ALA A 44 -4.69 4.85 6.02
N ALA A 45 -5.15 4.54 4.80
CA ALA A 45 -4.39 4.69 3.57
C ALA A 45 -4.40 6.12 3.02
N GLU A 46 -5.48 6.88 3.25
CA GLU A 46 -5.63 8.26 2.77
C GLU A 46 -4.43 9.16 3.12
N PRO A 47 -3.92 9.19 4.37
CA PRO A 47 -2.74 9.99 4.70
C PRO A 47 -1.51 9.61 3.87
N VAL A 48 -1.33 8.33 3.53
CA VAL A 48 -0.21 7.85 2.71
C VAL A 48 -0.35 8.36 1.28
N VAL A 49 -1.55 8.25 0.70
CA VAL A 49 -1.82 8.74 -0.66
C VAL A 49 -1.62 10.25 -0.75
N LEU A 50 -2.11 11.02 0.23
CA LEU A 50 -1.91 12.47 0.27
C LEU A 50 -0.43 12.86 0.38
N ALA A 51 0.33 12.16 1.22
CA ALA A 51 1.76 12.39 1.33
C ALA A 51 2.50 12.06 0.03
N LEU A 52 2.15 10.95 -0.65
CA LEU A 52 2.72 10.63 -1.97
C LEU A 52 2.33 11.67 -3.03
N ALA A 53 1.10 12.19 -3.01
CA ALA A 53 0.64 13.18 -3.97
C ALA A 53 1.46 14.48 -3.89
N HIS A 54 1.91 14.86 -2.69
CA HIS A 54 2.82 15.99 -2.52
C HIS A 54 4.13 15.81 -3.30
N PHE A 55 4.70 14.59 -3.31
CA PHE A 55 5.92 14.30 -4.06
C PHE A 55 5.76 14.36 -5.58
N VAL A 56 4.54 14.34 -6.13
CA VAL A 56 4.34 14.44 -7.60
C VAL A 56 4.69 15.82 -8.13
N SER A 57 4.56 16.86 -7.29
CA SER A 57 4.79 18.26 -7.67
C SER A 57 5.88 18.93 -6.85
N LEU A 58 6.58 18.18 -6.00
CA LEU A 58 7.54 18.77 -5.08
C LEU A 58 8.81 19.20 -5.80
N ASP A 59 9.26 20.41 -5.48
CA ASP A 59 10.51 20.98 -5.94
C ASP A 59 11.55 20.98 -4.79
N PRO A 60 12.64 20.20 -4.90
CA PRO A 60 13.63 20.07 -3.84
C PRO A 60 14.50 21.32 -3.65
N LEU A 61 14.42 22.32 -4.54
CA LEU A 61 15.10 23.60 -4.37
C LEU A 61 14.35 24.53 -3.41
N SER A 62 13.02 24.44 -3.40
CA SER A 62 12.15 25.26 -2.56
C SER A 62 11.81 24.59 -1.24
N GLU A 63 11.77 23.25 -1.20
CA GLU A 63 11.37 22.48 -0.02
C GLU A 63 12.38 21.37 0.35
N PRO A 64 12.78 21.25 1.63
CA PRO A 64 13.73 20.22 2.05
C PRO A 64 13.08 18.83 1.98
N MET A 65 13.78 17.87 1.37
CA MET A 65 13.20 16.56 1.12
C MET A 65 13.13 15.60 2.30
N GLN A 66 14.07 15.71 3.25
CA GLN A 66 14.16 14.75 4.36
C GLN A 66 12.95 14.76 5.31
N PRO A 67 12.39 15.92 5.71
CA PRO A 67 11.16 15.96 6.49
C PRO A 67 10.00 15.23 5.84
N GLU A 68 9.76 15.46 4.54
CA GLU A 68 8.66 14.83 3.81
C GLU A 68 8.81 13.31 3.70
N LEU A 69 10.03 12.83 3.41
CA LEU A 69 10.29 11.39 3.36
C LEU A 69 10.13 10.73 4.73
N ARG A 70 10.45 11.45 5.82
CA ARG A 70 10.24 10.97 7.18
C ARG A 70 8.76 10.94 7.55
N ASP A 71 8.00 11.95 7.16
CA ASP A 71 6.55 12.01 7.37
C ASP A 71 5.86 10.85 6.65
N LEU A 72 6.19 10.64 5.37
CA LEU A 72 5.68 9.50 4.60
C LEU A 72 5.99 8.16 5.28
N ARG A 73 7.21 7.97 5.82
CA ARG A 73 7.57 6.77 6.59
C ARG A 73 6.66 6.58 7.81
N GLY A 74 6.39 7.66 8.54
CA GLY A 74 5.49 7.65 9.69
C GLY A 74 4.08 7.22 9.31
N ARG A 75 3.54 7.78 8.23
CA ARG A 75 2.20 7.43 7.71
C ARG A 75 2.11 5.99 7.25
N ILE A 76 3.14 5.48 6.57
CA ILE A 76 3.22 4.05 6.18
C ILE A 76 3.23 3.15 7.42
N ALA A 77 3.95 3.53 8.49
CA ALA A 77 3.97 2.77 9.72
C ALA A 77 2.58 2.75 10.41
N VAL A 78 1.88 3.89 10.44
CA VAL A 78 0.51 3.97 10.95
C VAL A 78 -0.43 3.09 10.12
N TYR A 79 -0.38 3.19 8.79
CA TYR A 79 -1.13 2.33 7.89
C TYR A 79 -0.88 0.85 8.18
N ARG A 80 0.39 0.41 8.24
CA ARG A 80 0.79 -0.97 8.56
C ARG A 80 0.21 -1.47 9.88
N SER A 81 0.17 -0.63 10.90
CA SER A 81 -0.39 -1.01 12.22
C SER A 81 -1.92 -1.18 12.22
N SER A 82 -2.61 -0.61 11.22
CA SER A 82 -4.06 -0.77 11.04
C SER A 82 -4.46 -2.08 10.34
N LEU A 83 -3.50 -2.77 9.73
CA LEU A 83 -3.74 -3.97 8.92
C LEU A 83 -3.89 -5.23 9.79
N ARG A 84 -4.69 -6.18 9.29
CA ARG A 84 -4.71 -7.54 9.84
C ARG A 84 -3.45 -8.29 9.41
N LYS A 85 -3.04 -9.30 10.19
CA LYS A 85 -1.89 -10.16 9.86
C LYS A 85 -1.97 -10.80 8.46
N SER A 86 -3.18 -11.08 7.99
CA SER A 86 -3.43 -11.67 6.67
C SER A 86 -3.31 -10.67 5.50
N ASP A 87 -3.15 -9.37 5.78
CA ASP A 87 -3.18 -8.27 4.79
C ASP A 87 -1.94 -7.37 4.91
N LEU A 88 -0.85 -7.88 5.51
CA LEU A 88 0.38 -7.09 5.74
C LEU A 88 1.15 -6.76 4.46
N LEU A 89 0.88 -7.49 3.37
CA LEU A 89 1.61 -7.40 2.11
C LEU A 89 1.66 -5.98 1.55
N SER A 90 0.52 -5.29 1.50
CA SER A 90 0.43 -3.91 0.99
C SER A 90 1.28 -2.95 1.81
N GLY A 91 1.31 -3.15 3.13
CA GLY A 91 2.14 -2.41 4.04
C GLY A 91 3.65 -2.65 3.87
N ASP A 92 4.05 -3.90 3.66
CA ASP A 92 5.45 -4.26 3.39
C ASP A 92 5.90 -3.76 2.02
N TRP A 93 5.03 -3.85 1.01
CA TRP A 93 5.25 -3.29 -0.32
C TRP A 93 5.43 -1.76 -0.26
N LEU A 94 4.60 -1.03 0.49
CA LEU A 94 4.79 0.42 0.70
C LEU A 94 6.14 0.74 1.36
N ALA A 95 6.61 -0.10 2.28
CA ALA A 95 7.92 0.09 2.90
C ALA A 95 9.06 -0.10 1.87
N LEU A 96 8.92 -1.03 0.92
CA LEU A 96 9.86 -1.18 -0.20
C LEU A 96 9.82 0.04 -1.13
N ARG A 97 8.61 0.51 -1.49
CA ARG A 97 8.40 1.72 -2.30
C ARG A 97 9.00 2.95 -1.64
N HIS A 98 8.90 3.08 -0.32
CA HIS A 98 9.54 4.16 0.43
C HIS A 98 11.07 4.15 0.30
N VAL A 99 11.71 2.99 0.41
CA VAL A 99 13.17 2.86 0.25
C VAL A 99 13.62 3.23 -1.16
N ASP A 100 12.85 2.82 -2.18
CA ASP A 100 13.12 3.20 -3.57
C ASP A 100 12.97 4.71 -3.79
N GLY A 101 11.90 5.31 -3.27
CA GLY A 101 11.68 6.76 -3.31
C GLY A 101 12.81 7.55 -2.65
N MET A 102 13.23 7.13 -1.46
CA MET A 102 14.38 7.76 -0.77
C MET A 102 15.64 7.77 -1.64
N ARG A 103 15.89 6.69 -2.40
CA ARG A 103 17.05 6.61 -3.30
C ARG A 103 16.93 7.60 -4.45
N LYS A 104 15.78 7.63 -5.13
CA LYS A 104 15.53 8.52 -6.26
C LYS A 104 15.67 9.99 -5.86
N TRP A 105 15.09 10.36 -4.72
CA TRP A 105 15.18 11.72 -4.20
C TRP A 105 16.57 12.08 -3.68
N ALA A 106 17.31 11.14 -3.09
CA ALA A 106 18.71 11.37 -2.73
C ALA A 106 19.55 11.65 -3.98
N THR A 107 19.43 10.84 -5.02
CA THR A 107 20.12 11.05 -6.30
C THR A 107 19.74 12.38 -6.94
N ALA A 108 18.46 12.77 -6.91
CA ALA A 108 18.01 14.06 -7.41
C ALA A 108 18.70 15.24 -6.69
N VAL A 109 18.74 15.18 -5.36
CA VAL A 109 19.38 16.20 -4.52
C VAL A 109 20.89 16.25 -4.76
N ASP A 110 21.56 15.11 -4.88
CA ASP A 110 22.99 15.03 -5.14
C ASP A 110 23.34 15.69 -6.48
N LEU A 111 22.61 15.34 -7.56
CA LEU A 111 22.79 15.94 -8.89
C LEU A 111 22.60 17.47 -8.89
N ILE A 112 21.58 17.94 -8.17
CA ILE A 112 21.31 19.37 -8.04
C ILE A 112 22.43 20.07 -7.26
N GLN A 113 22.96 19.46 -6.20
CA GLN A 113 24.05 20.04 -5.40
C GLN A 113 25.38 20.08 -6.17
N GLU A 114 25.69 19.04 -6.94
CA GLU A 114 26.89 18.95 -7.77
C GLU A 114 26.98 20.06 -8.85
N SER A 115 25.84 20.64 -9.25
CA SER A 115 25.77 21.74 -10.22
C SER A 115 26.34 23.08 -9.72
N GLY A 116 26.75 23.18 -8.45
CA GLY A 116 27.43 24.38 -7.92
C GLY A 116 26.50 25.57 -7.65
N GLY A 117 25.20 25.33 -7.47
CA GLY A 117 24.24 26.33 -6.99
C GLY A 117 23.52 27.16 -8.06
N ASN A 118 23.75 26.88 -9.34
CA ASN A 118 22.95 27.42 -10.44
C ASN A 118 22.60 26.33 -11.47
N PRO A 119 21.87 25.28 -11.06
CA PRO A 119 21.40 24.26 -11.97
C PRO A 119 20.45 24.89 -13.00
N ASP A 120 20.61 24.54 -14.27
CA ASP A 120 19.63 24.94 -15.27
C ASP A 120 18.31 24.16 -15.11
N ALA A 121 17.24 24.67 -15.71
CA ALA A 121 15.92 24.06 -15.57
C ALA A 121 15.86 22.63 -16.12
N GLU A 122 16.68 22.31 -17.12
CA GLU A 122 16.75 20.98 -17.72
C GLU A 122 17.39 19.97 -16.76
N LEU A 123 18.49 20.33 -16.08
CA LEU A 123 19.11 19.50 -15.06
C LEU A 123 18.15 19.29 -13.87
N ILE A 124 17.47 20.35 -13.41
CA ILE A 124 16.48 20.21 -12.32
C ILE A 124 15.39 19.23 -12.74
N PHE A 125 14.78 19.43 -13.91
CA PHE A 125 13.71 18.56 -14.41
C PHE A 125 14.16 17.10 -14.50
N ASN A 126 15.30 16.84 -15.15
CA ASN A 126 15.83 15.48 -15.32
C ASN A 126 16.23 14.83 -13.98
N ALA A 127 16.69 15.63 -13.01
CA ALA A 127 17.04 15.12 -11.69
C ALA A 127 15.80 14.69 -10.88
N VAL A 128 14.71 15.46 -10.94
CA VAL A 128 13.51 15.22 -10.11
C VAL A 128 12.47 14.32 -10.77
N GLU A 129 12.45 14.24 -12.10
CA GLU A 129 11.49 13.44 -12.87
C GLU A 129 11.40 11.97 -12.38
N PRO A 130 12.50 11.25 -12.10
CA PRO A 130 12.41 9.91 -11.52
C PRO A 130 11.66 9.85 -10.18
N GLY A 131 11.79 10.88 -9.35
CA GLY A 131 11.07 11.02 -8.08
C GLY A 131 9.58 11.27 -8.29
N HIS A 132 9.22 12.15 -9.22
CA HIS A 132 7.81 12.42 -9.58
C HIS A 132 7.12 11.19 -10.17
N VAL A 133 7.78 10.50 -11.10
CA VAL A 133 7.28 9.25 -11.71
C VAL A 133 7.07 8.18 -10.64
N TRP A 134 8.04 7.99 -9.74
CA TRP A 134 7.91 7.05 -8.63
C TRP A 134 6.69 7.35 -7.75
N ALA A 135 6.48 8.62 -7.39
CA ALA A 135 5.35 9.02 -6.55
C ALA A 135 4.03 8.71 -7.25
N ASN A 136 3.91 9.07 -8.53
CA ASN A 136 2.72 8.84 -9.33
C ASN A 136 2.40 7.34 -9.48
N GLU A 137 3.38 6.53 -9.89
CA GLU A 137 3.20 5.08 -10.01
C GLU A 137 2.80 4.41 -8.69
N THR A 138 3.39 4.87 -7.58
CA THR A 138 3.07 4.34 -6.25
C THR A 138 1.62 4.66 -5.88
N ILE A 139 1.15 5.88 -6.14
CA ILE A 139 -0.25 6.26 -5.94
C ILE A 139 -1.17 5.43 -6.80
N GLU A 140 -0.86 5.27 -8.09
CA GLU A 140 -1.69 4.54 -9.05
C GLU A 140 -1.86 3.07 -8.62
N LEU A 141 -0.75 2.37 -8.35
CA LEU A 141 -0.78 0.97 -7.92
C LEU A 141 -1.48 0.82 -6.57
N PHE A 142 -1.16 1.67 -5.59
CA PHE A 142 -1.75 1.56 -4.26
C PHE A 142 -3.24 1.85 -4.27
N SER A 143 -3.67 2.90 -4.98
CA SER A 143 -5.09 3.26 -5.11
C SER A 143 -5.86 2.20 -5.90
N SER A 144 -5.27 1.66 -6.97
CA SER A 144 -5.87 0.56 -7.73
C SER A 144 -6.04 -0.70 -6.88
N TRP A 145 -5.07 -1.01 -6.02
CA TRP A 145 -5.17 -2.12 -5.08
C TRP A 145 -6.24 -1.88 -4.01
N LEU A 146 -6.31 -0.67 -3.45
CA LEU A 146 -7.36 -0.29 -2.48
C LEU A 146 -8.77 -0.35 -3.08
N ALA A 147 -8.89 -0.05 -4.38
CA ALA A 147 -10.12 -0.17 -5.15
C ALA A 147 -10.45 -1.62 -5.54
N GLY A 148 -9.49 -2.55 -5.43
CA GLY A 148 -9.64 -3.95 -5.83
C GLY A 148 -9.53 -4.16 -7.35
N VAL A 149 -8.97 -3.19 -8.08
CA VAL A 149 -8.71 -3.28 -9.52
C VAL A 149 -7.52 -4.19 -9.81
N ILE A 150 -6.49 -4.13 -8.95
CA ILE A 150 -5.33 -5.03 -8.99
C ILE A 150 -5.26 -5.88 -7.72
N THR A 151 -4.51 -6.97 -7.79
CA THR A 151 -4.46 -8.01 -6.75
C THR A 151 -3.17 -7.97 -5.93
N ASP A 152 -3.14 -8.74 -4.84
CA ASP A 152 -1.94 -8.98 -4.04
C ASP A 152 -0.79 -9.56 -4.87
N LEU A 153 -1.10 -10.38 -5.88
CA LEU A 153 -0.09 -10.94 -6.78
C LEU A 153 0.62 -9.85 -7.59
N ASP A 154 -0.09 -8.79 -7.95
CA ASP A 154 0.48 -7.67 -8.69
C ASP A 154 1.44 -6.86 -7.81
N LEU A 155 1.08 -6.61 -6.54
CA LEU A 155 1.98 -6.00 -5.56
C LEU A 155 3.20 -6.87 -5.26
N GLN A 156 3.02 -8.19 -5.20
CA GLN A 156 4.14 -9.13 -5.01
C GLN A 156 5.11 -9.11 -6.19
N ARG A 157 4.60 -9.15 -7.42
CA ARG A 157 5.42 -9.07 -8.63
C ARG A 157 6.18 -7.76 -8.67
N ASP A 158 5.51 -6.66 -8.35
CA ASP A 158 6.14 -5.36 -8.28
C ASP A 158 7.26 -5.31 -7.24
N GLY A 159 7.00 -5.75 -6.01
CA GLY A 159 8.01 -5.84 -4.95
C GLY A 159 9.19 -6.76 -5.32
N ALA A 160 8.94 -7.89 -5.99
CA ALA A 160 9.99 -8.79 -6.46
C ALA A 160 10.91 -8.11 -7.48
N ARG A 161 10.35 -7.40 -8.47
CA ARG A 161 11.13 -6.62 -9.46
C ARG A 161 12.02 -5.58 -8.76
N MET A 162 11.49 -4.88 -7.77
CA MET A 162 12.27 -3.89 -7.02
C MET A 162 13.44 -4.53 -6.26
N LEU A 163 13.21 -5.68 -5.61
CA LEU A 163 14.28 -6.39 -4.89
C LEU A 163 15.37 -6.88 -5.85
N GLU A 164 15.01 -7.34 -7.05
CA GLU A 164 15.97 -7.74 -8.10
C GLU A 164 16.80 -6.54 -8.59
N GLN A 165 16.18 -5.39 -8.80
CA GLN A 165 16.87 -4.14 -9.15
C GLN A 165 17.85 -3.72 -8.04
N GLN A 166 17.42 -3.73 -6.79
CA GLN A 166 18.28 -3.39 -5.65
C GLN A 166 19.48 -4.33 -5.53
N ARG A 167 19.27 -5.63 -5.77
CA ARG A 167 20.34 -6.63 -5.78
C ARG A 167 21.34 -6.33 -6.90
N SER A 168 20.85 -6.06 -8.10
CA SER A 168 21.70 -5.72 -9.25
C SER A 168 22.54 -4.46 -8.99
N ASP A 169 21.93 -3.40 -8.44
CA ASP A 169 22.63 -2.16 -8.09
C ASP A 169 23.72 -2.36 -7.02
N SER A 170 23.49 -3.26 -6.06
CA SER A 170 24.47 -3.57 -5.02
C SER A 170 25.68 -4.33 -5.56
N ILE A 171 25.47 -5.24 -6.52
CA ILE A 171 26.54 -6.00 -7.17
C ILE A 171 27.42 -5.05 -8.00
N SER A 172 26.81 -4.19 -8.81
CA SER A 172 27.54 -3.22 -9.65
C SER A 172 28.42 -2.27 -8.82
N ARG A 173 27.94 -1.83 -7.65
CA ARG A 173 28.73 -1.00 -6.73
C ARG A 173 29.90 -1.75 -6.09
N SER A 174 29.73 -3.05 -5.78
CA SER A 174 30.80 -3.87 -5.20
C SER A 174 31.93 -4.17 -6.19
N THR A 175 31.66 -4.14 -7.50
CA THR A 175 32.66 -4.40 -8.54
C THR A 175 33.41 -3.15 -9.00
N ALA A 176 32.90 -1.96 -8.68
CA ALA A 176 33.48 -0.67 -9.05
C ALA A 176 34.40 -0.07 -7.97
N ALA A 177 34.42 -0.66 -6.77
CA ALA A 177 35.27 -0.29 -5.63
C ALA A 177 36.46 -1.26 -5.52
#